data_AF-A0A5J5PVZ7-F1
#
_entry.id   AF-A0A5J5PVZ7-F1
#
_cell.length_a   1.000
_cell.length_b   1.000
_cell.length_c   1.000
_cell.angle_alpha   90.00
_cell.angle_beta   90.00
_cell.angle_gamma   90.00
#
_symmetry.space_group_name_H-M   'P 1'
#
loop_
_entity.id
_entity.type
_entity.pdbx_description
1 polymer ?
#
loop_
_entity_poly.entity_id
_entity_poly.type
_entity_poly.pdbx_seq_one_letter_code
_entity_poly.pdbx_strand_id
1 'polypeptide(L)'
;MPGLDKQKDNKHLHDLERRSREGLFICNGCKEIGFGNCYKCPWVWFCDYVLHVGCISEGHTPLSNSLFKNCEFQFYQTNPSTVAPACHICALDIQGRMYRCSKGKYSLHPYCATLQTTFSLRDSDMKIKLRRGTKLNFFKSKCLKCDRKNRSSNDVQCLSYVSSDGNLCYHVACMKEACRDNWNKGYFRPGSETNEQSKFLALQNLAPKEVLSSVGQTSEVSLITFLKLVVYAILGEPFDLIAPLFQFSQN
;
A
#
# COMPACT_ATOMS: atom_id res chain seq x y z
N MET A 1 -24.82 -10.71 8.44
CA MET A 1 -24.36 -12.07 8.77
C MET A 1 -23.51 -12.00 10.03
N PRO A 2 -24.03 -12.41 11.20
CA PRO A 2 -23.32 -12.29 12.48
C PRO A 2 -22.42 -13.51 12.69
N GLY A 3 -21.11 -13.30 12.88
CA GLY A 3 -20.15 -14.39 13.14
C GLY A 3 -18.69 -14.15 12.72
N LEU A 4 -18.39 -13.12 11.92
CA LEU A 4 -17.03 -12.82 11.43
C LEU A 4 -16.20 -11.88 12.33
N ASP A 5 -16.76 -11.45 13.46
CA ASP A 5 -16.14 -10.41 14.28
C ASP A 5 -15.05 -10.95 15.21
N LYS A 6 -15.03 -12.26 15.50
CA LYS A 6 -13.96 -12.92 16.27
C LYS A 6 -13.24 -13.94 15.39
N GLN A 7 -11.91 -13.95 15.48
CA GLN A 7 -11.05 -14.84 14.72
C GLN A 7 -9.89 -15.33 15.58
N LYS A 8 -9.42 -16.55 15.32
CA LYS A 8 -8.20 -17.08 15.94
C LYS A 8 -7.02 -16.96 14.99
N ASP A 9 -5.84 -16.84 15.57
CA ASP A 9 -4.60 -16.87 14.82
C ASP A 9 -3.62 -17.80 15.50
N ASN A 10 -3.11 -18.81 14.80
CA ASN A 10 -2.27 -19.86 15.40
C ASN A 10 -0.93 -19.33 15.96
N LYS A 11 -0.58 -18.06 15.71
CA LYS A 11 0.60 -17.38 16.25
C LYS A 11 0.28 -16.49 17.45
N HIS A 12 -0.97 -16.50 17.93
CA HIS A 12 -1.41 -15.69 19.06
C HIS A 12 -2.48 -16.42 19.90
N LEU A 13 -2.41 -16.29 21.23
CA LEU A 13 -3.25 -17.08 22.15
C LEU A 13 -4.67 -16.51 22.33
N HIS A 14 -4.84 -15.19 22.17
CA HIS A 14 -6.14 -14.55 22.37
C HIS A 14 -6.94 -14.51 21.08
N ASP A 15 -8.27 -14.59 21.21
CA ASP A 15 -9.16 -14.29 20.10
C ASP A 15 -8.97 -12.83 19.66
N LEU A 16 -8.95 -12.62 18.35
CA LEU A 16 -8.85 -11.31 17.73
C LEU A 16 -10.23 -10.83 17.35
N GLU A 17 -10.49 -9.55 17.60
CA GLU A 17 -11.73 -8.90 17.22
C GLU A 17 -11.52 -8.00 16.01
N ARG A 18 -12.47 -8.03 15.07
CA ARG A 18 -12.48 -7.09 13.95
C ARG A 18 -12.79 -5.69 14.49
N ARG A 19 -11.89 -4.75 14.27
CA ARG A 19 -12.02 -3.36 14.71
C ARG A 19 -11.54 -2.43 13.59
N SER A 20 -12.13 -1.24 13.51
CA SER A 20 -11.51 -0.14 12.76
C SER A 20 -10.53 0.55 13.69
N ARG A 21 -9.28 0.74 13.23
CA ARG A 21 -8.26 1.47 13.98
C ARG A 21 -8.13 2.88 13.41
N GLU A 22 -8.19 3.86 14.29
CA GLU A 22 -7.82 5.24 13.98
C GLU A 22 -6.29 5.28 13.86
N GLY A 23 -5.80 5.07 12.64
CA GLY A 23 -4.40 5.21 12.28
C GLY A 23 -3.65 3.96 11.85
N LEU A 24 -2.37 4.20 11.58
CA LEU A 24 -1.46 3.21 11.03
C LEU A 24 -0.98 2.24 12.10
N PHE A 25 -0.68 1.02 11.67
CA PHE A 25 -0.15 -0.04 12.52
C PHE A 25 0.79 -0.95 11.74
N ILE A 26 1.68 -1.68 12.43
CA ILE A 26 2.48 -2.73 11.80
C ILE A 26 1.74 -4.03 12.04
N CYS A 27 1.36 -4.70 10.96
CA CYS A 27 0.75 -6.01 11.06
C CYS A 27 1.75 -7.01 11.63
N ASN A 28 1.42 -7.66 12.75
CA ASN A 28 2.29 -8.66 13.38
C ASN A 28 2.54 -9.88 12.48
N GLY A 29 1.66 -10.13 11.50
CA GLY A 29 1.77 -11.22 10.55
C GLY A 29 2.75 -10.94 9.41
N CYS A 30 2.42 -9.99 8.54
CA CYS A 30 3.21 -9.70 7.33
C CYS A 30 4.31 -8.65 7.53
N LYS A 31 4.34 -7.97 8.69
CA LYS A 31 5.27 -6.89 9.05
C LYS A 31 5.16 -5.62 8.18
N GLU A 32 4.07 -5.50 7.43
CA GLU A 32 3.78 -4.33 6.62
C GLU A 32 2.88 -3.36 7.37
N ILE A 33 2.92 -2.10 6.92
CA ILE A 33 2.02 -1.05 7.39
C ILE A 33 0.59 -1.43 7.03
N GLY A 34 -0.30 -1.28 8.00
CA GLY A 34 -1.72 -1.38 7.85
C GLY A 34 -2.43 -0.15 8.31
N PHE A 35 -3.67 -0.03 7.88
CA PHE A 35 -4.52 1.08 8.14
C PHE A 35 -5.96 0.61 8.22
N GLY A 36 -6.75 1.21 9.11
CA GLY A 36 -8.17 0.96 9.17
C GLY A 36 -8.59 -0.37 9.77
N ASN A 37 -9.43 -1.09 9.01
CA ASN A 37 -9.98 -2.36 9.45
C ASN A 37 -8.87 -3.39 9.70
N CYS A 38 -8.85 -3.94 10.90
CA CYS A 38 -7.87 -4.91 11.34
C CYS A 38 -8.50 -5.91 12.30
N TYR A 39 -7.80 -7.02 12.53
CA TYR A 39 -8.08 -7.92 13.64
C TYR A 39 -7.12 -7.57 14.76
N LYS A 40 -7.64 -7.22 15.93
CA LYS A 40 -6.84 -6.80 17.08
C LYS A 40 -7.20 -7.61 18.32
N CYS A 41 -6.20 -7.92 19.14
CA CYS A 41 -6.45 -8.48 20.46
C CYS A 41 -7.24 -7.46 21.33
N PRO A 42 -8.36 -7.85 21.97
CA PRO A 42 -9.11 -6.96 22.86
C PRO A 42 -8.39 -6.70 24.19
N TRP A 43 -7.37 -7.49 24.55
CA TRP A 43 -6.56 -7.37 25.76
C TRP A 43 -5.49 -6.27 25.64
N VAL A 44 -5.92 -5.08 25.22
CA VAL A 44 -5.06 -3.98 24.76
C VAL A 44 -4.06 -3.46 25.79
N TRP A 45 -4.30 -3.66 27.08
CA TRP A 45 -3.37 -3.26 28.15
C TRP A 45 -2.07 -4.07 28.18
N PHE A 46 -2.09 -5.29 27.64
CA PHE A 46 -0.95 -6.22 27.69
C PHE A 46 -0.62 -6.84 26.33
N CYS A 47 -1.37 -6.48 25.29
CA CYS A 47 -1.22 -7.08 23.97
C CYS A 47 -1.56 -6.08 22.86
N ASP A 48 -0.55 -5.73 22.07
CA ASP A 48 -0.67 -4.86 20.90
C ASP A 48 -0.86 -5.65 19.59
N TYR A 49 -1.11 -6.96 19.68
CA TYR A 49 -1.22 -7.85 18.53
C TYR A 49 -2.34 -7.43 17.58
N VAL A 50 -1.95 -7.15 16.34
CA VAL A 50 -2.83 -6.65 15.28
C VAL A 50 -2.45 -7.25 13.93
N LEU A 51 -3.46 -7.62 13.15
CA LEU A 51 -3.30 -8.17 11.80
C LEU A 51 -4.15 -7.37 10.81
N HIS A 52 -3.67 -7.23 9.58
CA HIS A 52 -4.56 -6.88 8.47
C HIS A 52 -5.68 -7.92 8.36
N VAL A 53 -6.86 -7.51 7.91
CA VAL A 53 -7.97 -8.44 7.63
C VAL A 53 -7.52 -9.57 6.70
N GLY A 54 -6.79 -9.24 5.62
CA GLY A 54 -6.26 -10.21 4.67
C GLY A 54 -4.98 -10.94 5.11
N CYS A 55 -4.60 -10.83 6.39
CA CYS A 55 -3.48 -11.61 6.95
C CYS A 55 -3.96 -12.73 7.87
N ILE A 56 -5.25 -12.86 8.17
CA ILE A 56 -5.77 -13.92 9.06
C ILE A 56 -5.74 -15.28 8.36
N SER A 57 -5.40 -16.34 9.08
CA SER A 57 -5.01 -17.61 8.46
C SER A 57 -6.17 -18.45 7.92
N GLU A 58 -7.35 -18.31 8.50
CA GLU A 58 -8.52 -19.12 8.14
C GLU A 58 -9.27 -18.51 6.95
N GLY A 59 -9.55 -19.31 5.92
CA GLY A 59 -10.41 -18.93 4.80
C GLY A 59 -9.71 -18.38 3.56
N HIS A 60 -8.38 -18.40 3.48
CA HIS A 60 -7.70 -18.07 2.22
C HIS A 60 -7.87 -19.19 1.21
N THR A 61 -8.87 -19.03 0.34
CA THR A 61 -8.88 -19.72 -0.95
C THR A 61 -7.64 -19.32 -1.73
N PRO A 62 -7.11 -20.24 -2.56
CA PRO A 62 -6.02 -19.89 -3.45
C PRO A 62 -6.39 -18.66 -4.27
N LEU A 63 -5.53 -17.64 -4.20
CA LEU A 63 -5.80 -16.39 -4.88
C LEU A 63 -5.39 -16.55 -6.35
N SER A 64 -6.34 -16.31 -7.25
CA SER A 64 -6.05 -16.07 -8.66
C SER A 64 -5.91 -14.57 -8.89
N ASN A 65 -4.75 -14.13 -9.38
CA ASN A 65 -4.50 -12.73 -9.69
C ASN A 65 -4.31 -12.57 -11.20
N SER A 66 -5.11 -11.71 -11.82
CA SER A 66 -5.12 -11.49 -13.28
C SER A 66 -3.78 -11.00 -13.84
N LEU A 67 -2.93 -10.40 -13.01
CA LEU A 67 -1.56 -9.99 -13.38
C LEU A 67 -0.62 -11.20 -13.55
N PHE A 68 -0.95 -12.34 -12.97
CA PHE A 68 -0.12 -13.54 -12.91
C PHE A 68 -0.85 -14.74 -13.49
N LYS A 69 -1.02 -14.73 -14.83
CA LYS A 69 -1.60 -15.88 -15.55
C LYS A 69 -0.88 -17.18 -15.19
N ASN A 70 -1.66 -18.26 -15.05
CA ASN A 70 -1.17 -19.61 -14.77
C ASN A 70 -0.47 -19.78 -13.41
N CYS A 71 -0.74 -18.88 -12.47
CA CYS A 71 -0.24 -18.97 -11.11
C CYS A 71 -1.42 -18.99 -10.13
N GLU A 72 -1.44 -20.00 -9.27
CA GLU A 72 -2.34 -20.09 -8.14
C GLU A 72 -1.53 -19.82 -6.88
N PHE A 73 -1.94 -18.84 -6.08
CA PHE A 73 -1.18 -18.40 -4.93
C PHE A 73 -1.67 -19.08 -3.65
N GLN A 74 -0.74 -19.73 -2.95
CA GLN A 74 -0.95 -20.32 -1.64
C GLN A 74 -0.44 -19.37 -0.55
N PHE A 75 -1.20 -19.26 0.55
CA PHE A 75 -0.83 -18.42 1.68
C PHE A 75 0.11 -19.16 2.64
N TYR A 76 1.17 -18.50 3.06
CA TYR A 76 2.15 -19.01 4.00
C TYR A 76 2.26 -18.08 5.20
N GLN A 77 2.10 -18.63 6.41
CA GLN A 77 2.24 -17.85 7.65
C GLN A 77 3.69 -17.49 7.96
N THR A 78 4.63 -18.34 7.56
CA THR A 78 6.05 -18.19 7.81
C THR A 78 6.80 -18.46 6.51
N ASN A 79 7.88 -17.71 6.29
CA ASN A 79 8.76 -17.99 5.18
C ASN A 79 9.46 -19.34 5.41
N PRO A 80 9.31 -20.32 4.49
CA PRO A 80 10.02 -21.59 4.59
C PRO A 80 11.51 -21.46 4.26
N SER A 81 11.95 -20.33 3.72
CA SER A 81 13.33 -20.09 3.28
C SER A 81 14.07 -19.16 4.26
N THR A 82 15.39 -19.35 4.38
CA THR A 82 16.28 -18.52 5.22
C THR A 82 16.47 -17.10 4.67
N VAL A 83 16.30 -16.92 3.35
CA VAL A 83 16.36 -15.62 2.68
C VAL A 83 14.94 -15.10 2.47
N ALA A 84 14.70 -13.83 2.82
CA ALA A 84 13.43 -13.16 2.56
C ALA A 84 13.20 -13.06 1.04
N PRO A 85 12.10 -13.60 0.49
CA PRO A 85 11.81 -13.45 -0.92
C PRO A 85 11.37 -12.02 -1.20
N ALA A 86 11.80 -11.48 -2.34
CA ALA A 86 11.29 -10.20 -2.83
C ALA A 86 9.87 -10.36 -3.40
N CYS A 87 9.00 -9.40 -3.12
CA CYS A 87 7.66 -9.34 -3.68
C CYS A 87 7.71 -9.01 -5.17
N HIS A 88 7.04 -9.80 -6.01
CA HIS A 88 7.08 -9.58 -7.46
C HIS A 88 6.36 -8.29 -7.92
N ILE A 89 5.45 -7.75 -7.09
CA ILE A 89 4.71 -6.52 -7.38
C ILE A 89 5.48 -5.26 -6.99
N CYS A 90 6.14 -5.23 -5.84
CA CYS A 90 6.83 -4.01 -5.39
C CYS A 90 8.35 -4.15 -5.36
N ALA A 91 8.89 -5.35 -5.46
CA ALA A 91 10.32 -5.66 -5.30
C ALA A 91 10.90 -5.33 -3.90
N LEU A 92 10.05 -5.12 -2.89
CA LEU A 92 10.46 -5.07 -1.49
C LEU A 92 10.46 -6.47 -0.88
N ASP A 93 11.31 -6.68 0.11
CA ASP A 93 11.42 -7.94 0.84
C ASP A 93 10.14 -8.28 1.60
N ILE A 94 9.80 -9.57 1.62
CA ILE A 94 8.68 -10.09 2.39
C ILE A 94 9.21 -10.65 3.71
N GLN A 95 8.91 -9.93 4.80
CA GLN A 95 9.44 -10.23 6.14
C GLN A 95 8.54 -11.16 6.98
N GLY A 96 7.35 -11.48 6.49
CA GLY A 96 6.36 -12.26 7.26
C GLY A 96 5.45 -13.08 6.36
N ARG A 97 4.16 -13.11 6.72
CA ARG A 97 3.12 -13.79 5.93
C ARG A 97 3.16 -13.36 4.46
N MET A 98 2.94 -14.31 3.57
CA MET A 98 3.03 -14.08 2.12
C MET A 98 2.15 -15.00 1.31
N TYR A 99 1.97 -14.64 0.05
CA TYR A 99 1.47 -15.53 -0.98
C TYR A 99 2.62 -16.03 -1.85
N ARG A 100 2.67 -17.33 -2.12
CA ARG A 100 3.63 -17.92 -3.06
C ARG A 100 2.89 -18.70 -4.13
N CYS A 101 3.34 -18.53 -5.37
CA CYS A 101 2.85 -19.29 -6.50
C CYS A 101 3.08 -20.79 -6.27
N SER A 102 2.09 -21.64 -6.53
CA SER A 102 2.23 -23.10 -6.48
C SER A 102 3.36 -23.63 -7.37
N LYS A 103 3.63 -22.94 -8.49
CA LYS A 103 4.74 -23.23 -9.41
C LYS A 103 6.09 -22.63 -8.96
N GLY A 104 6.17 -22.06 -7.77
CA GLY A 104 7.39 -21.53 -7.15
C GLY A 104 7.94 -20.22 -7.72
N LYS A 105 7.31 -19.64 -8.76
CA LYS A 105 7.87 -18.50 -9.53
C LYS A 105 7.75 -17.14 -8.86
N TYR A 106 6.68 -16.90 -8.12
CA TYR A 106 6.32 -15.57 -7.63
C TYR A 106 5.98 -15.62 -6.15
N SER A 107 6.45 -14.61 -5.43
CA SER A 107 6.12 -14.34 -4.04
C SER A 107 5.52 -12.95 -3.94
N LEU A 108 4.47 -12.75 -3.15
CA LEU A 108 3.77 -11.49 -2.99
C LEU A 108 3.51 -11.20 -1.52
N HIS A 109 3.60 -9.93 -1.11
CA HIS A 109 2.98 -9.50 0.14
C HIS A 109 1.47 -9.73 0.08
N PRO A 110 0.79 -10.03 1.21
CA PRO A 110 -0.66 -10.21 1.25
C PRO A 110 -1.43 -9.05 0.64
N TYR A 111 -1.05 -7.82 1.00
CA TYR A 111 -1.68 -6.62 0.46
C TYR A 111 -1.35 -6.38 -1.03
N CYS A 112 -0.11 -6.67 -1.45
CA CYS A 112 0.25 -6.57 -2.87
C CYS A 112 -0.62 -7.50 -3.73
N ALA A 113 -0.95 -8.69 -3.21
CA ALA A 113 -1.76 -9.66 -3.93
C ALA A 113 -3.21 -9.17 -4.17
N THR A 114 -3.71 -8.25 -3.32
CA THR A 114 -5.06 -7.68 -3.40
C THR A 114 -5.11 -6.29 -4.04
N LEU A 115 -3.99 -5.76 -4.55
CA LEU A 115 -3.98 -4.44 -5.17
C LEU A 115 -4.92 -4.36 -6.36
N GLN A 116 -5.69 -3.28 -6.40
CA GLN A 116 -6.55 -2.99 -7.53
C GLN A 116 -5.70 -2.64 -8.76
N THR A 117 -6.01 -3.30 -9.88
CA THR A 117 -5.30 -3.08 -11.15
C THR A 117 -5.70 -1.78 -11.82
N THR A 118 -6.84 -1.23 -11.45
CA THR A 118 -7.40 0.01 -11.98
C THR A 118 -8.25 0.65 -10.90
N PHE A 119 -8.05 1.95 -10.67
CA PHE A 119 -8.73 2.69 -9.61
C PHE A 119 -9.08 4.12 -10.05
N SER A 120 -10.20 4.62 -9.54
CA SER A 120 -10.70 5.99 -9.67
C SER A 120 -11.54 6.30 -8.43
N LEU A 121 -11.50 7.55 -7.95
CA LEU A 121 -12.37 8.01 -6.87
C LEU A 121 -13.67 8.60 -7.46
N ARG A 122 -14.75 8.60 -6.68
CA ARG A 122 -16.04 9.16 -7.13
C ARG A 122 -15.97 10.64 -7.49
N ASP A 123 -15.10 11.39 -6.81
CA ASP A 123 -14.98 12.84 -6.97
C ASP A 123 -13.82 13.23 -7.91
N SER A 124 -13.35 12.30 -8.74
CA SER A 124 -12.24 12.54 -9.68
C SER A 124 -12.40 11.78 -10.99
N ASP A 125 -12.27 12.49 -12.10
CA ASP A 125 -12.18 11.89 -13.44
C ASP A 125 -10.85 11.16 -13.68
N MET A 126 -9.89 11.29 -12.76
CA MET A 126 -8.59 10.65 -12.90
C MET A 126 -8.68 9.14 -12.62
N LYS A 127 -8.20 8.37 -13.59
CA LYS A 127 -8.08 6.92 -13.51
C LYS A 127 -6.62 6.50 -13.52
N ILE A 128 -6.19 5.79 -12.47
CA ILE A 128 -4.87 5.19 -12.38
C ILE A 128 -4.93 3.69 -12.70
N LYS A 129 -3.84 3.16 -13.26
CA LYS A 129 -3.69 1.75 -13.62
C LYS A 129 -2.40 1.21 -13.06
N LEU A 130 -2.45 0.02 -12.47
CA LEU A 130 -1.27 -0.72 -12.07
C LEU A 130 -0.69 -1.42 -13.30
N ARG A 131 0.52 -1.06 -13.69
CA ARG A 131 1.16 -1.51 -14.93
C ARG A 131 2.61 -1.92 -14.70
N ARG A 132 3.11 -2.79 -15.56
CA ARG A 132 4.54 -3.10 -15.65
C ARG A 132 5.16 -2.20 -16.71
N GLY A 133 6.22 -1.47 -16.34
CA GLY A 133 7.08 -0.82 -17.32
C GLY A 133 7.93 -1.90 -17.99
N THR A 134 7.92 -1.96 -19.32
CA THR A 134 8.78 -2.88 -20.07
C THR A 134 9.53 -2.12 -21.14
N LYS A 135 10.57 -2.73 -21.72
CA LYS A 135 11.29 -2.15 -22.86
C LYS A 135 10.38 -1.75 -24.03
N LEU A 136 9.28 -2.48 -24.20
CA LEU A 136 8.30 -2.29 -25.28
C LEU A 136 7.13 -1.36 -24.89
N ASN A 137 6.90 -1.12 -23.61
CA ASN A 137 5.79 -0.34 -23.09
C ASN A 137 6.25 0.58 -21.95
N PHE A 138 7.18 1.47 -22.28
CA PHE A 138 7.64 2.49 -21.34
C PHE A 138 6.60 3.60 -21.22
N PHE A 139 6.36 4.02 -19.98
CA PHE A 139 5.57 5.21 -19.71
C PHE A 139 6.31 6.46 -20.18
N LYS A 140 5.56 7.52 -20.51
CA LYS A 140 6.14 8.82 -20.87
C LYS A 140 6.99 9.38 -19.74
N SER A 141 6.50 9.23 -18.50
CA SER A 141 7.17 9.69 -17.28
C SER A 141 8.01 8.61 -16.61
N LYS A 142 9.08 9.06 -15.94
CA LYS A 142 9.79 8.27 -14.93
C LYS A 142 9.00 8.27 -13.61
N CYS A 143 9.37 7.41 -12.68
CA CYS A 143 8.80 7.49 -11.34
C CYS A 143 9.14 8.83 -10.69
N LEU A 144 8.10 9.55 -10.30
CA LEU A 144 8.14 10.88 -9.72
C LEU A 144 8.87 10.97 -8.36
N LYS A 145 9.10 9.83 -7.69
CA LYS A 145 9.85 9.77 -6.41
C LYS A 145 11.35 9.57 -6.58
N CYS A 146 11.75 8.67 -7.48
CA CYS A 146 13.15 8.22 -7.61
C CYS A 146 13.82 8.67 -8.91
N ASP A 147 13.07 9.35 -9.79
CA ASP A 147 13.49 9.76 -11.14
C ASP A 147 14.07 8.61 -11.99
N ARG A 148 13.53 7.40 -11.83
CA ARG A 148 13.93 6.21 -12.60
C ARG A 148 12.73 5.58 -13.30
N LYS A 149 12.97 5.00 -14.47
CA LYS A 149 11.94 4.21 -15.19
C LYS A 149 11.69 2.87 -14.50
N ASN A 150 12.77 2.19 -14.11
CA ASN A 150 12.73 0.89 -13.45
C ASN A 150 13.34 1.00 -12.06
N ARG A 151 12.79 0.23 -11.13
CA ARG A 151 13.25 0.20 -9.74
C ARG A 151 14.19 -0.97 -9.46
N SER A 152 14.03 -2.07 -10.20
CA SER A 152 14.92 -3.22 -10.17
C SER A 152 15.67 -3.31 -11.50
N SER A 153 16.91 -3.82 -11.45
CA SER A 153 17.67 -4.20 -12.64
C SER A 153 16.98 -5.34 -13.41
N ASN A 154 16.13 -6.12 -12.73
CA ASN A 154 15.28 -7.12 -13.34
C ASN A 154 13.96 -6.47 -13.79
N ASP A 155 13.83 -6.21 -15.11
CA ASP A 155 12.64 -5.63 -15.78
C ASP A 155 11.30 -6.34 -15.48
N VAL A 156 11.32 -7.51 -14.82
CA VAL A 156 10.14 -8.32 -14.52
C VAL A 156 9.52 -7.97 -13.15
N GLN A 157 10.30 -7.39 -12.24
CA GLN A 157 9.92 -7.14 -10.85
C GLN A 157 9.68 -5.64 -10.61
N CYS A 158 8.63 -5.30 -9.85
CA CYS A 158 8.15 -3.95 -9.55
C CYS A 158 7.19 -3.34 -10.60
N LEU A 159 5.91 -3.32 -10.26
CA LEU A 159 4.85 -2.62 -10.98
C LEU A 159 4.80 -1.15 -10.53
N SER A 160 4.13 -0.34 -11.35
CA SER A 160 3.92 1.09 -11.13
C SER A 160 2.45 1.43 -11.25
N TYR A 161 1.96 2.33 -10.40
CA TYR A 161 0.73 3.04 -10.68
C TYR A 161 1.01 4.16 -11.67
N VAL A 162 0.20 4.25 -12.71
CA VAL A 162 0.36 5.21 -13.80
C VAL A 162 -0.99 5.84 -14.12
N SER A 163 -1.00 7.15 -14.38
CA SER A 163 -2.18 7.85 -14.89
C SER A 163 -2.54 7.35 -16.29
N SER A 164 -3.81 7.50 -16.68
CA SER A 164 -4.28 6.98 -17.96
C SER A 164 -3.59 7.60 -19.19
N ASP A 165 -3.10 8.84 -19.07
CA ASP A 165 -2.31 9.56 -20.09
C ASP A 165 -0.81 9.19 -20.10
N GLY A 166 -0.34 8.44 -19.10
CA GLY A 166 1.05 8.02 -18.92
C GLY A 166 1.98 9.08 -18.32
N ASN A 167 1.46 10.25 -17.95
CA ASN A 167 2.27 11.41 -17.53
C ASN A 167 2.67 11.38 -16.05
N LEU A 168 1.93 10.66 -15.20
CA LEU A 168 2.24 10.49 -13.79
C LEU A 168 2.52 9.02 -13.51
N CYS A 169 3.63 8.75 -12.82
CA CYS A 169 4.09 7.40 -12.55
C CYS A 169 4.73 7.30 -11.16
N TYR A 170 4.34 6.28 -10.40
CA TYR A 170 5.00 5.87 -9.16
C TYR A 170 5.17 4.36 -9.13
N HIS A 171 6.40 3.90 -8.85
CA HIS A 171 6.61 2.50 -8.47
C HIS A 171 5.83 2.21 -7.18
N VAL A 172 5.21 1.04 -7.08
CA VAL A 172 4.48 0.63 -5.86
C VAL A 172 5.41 0.69 -4.64
N ALA A 173 6.65 0.25 -4.77
CA ALA A 173 7.60 0.33 -3.66
C ALA A 173 8.01 1.75 -3.28
N CYS A 174 8.14 2.67 -4.25
CA CYS A 174 8.48 4.07 -3.93
C CYS A 174 7.40 4.68 -3.04
N MET A 175 6.14 4.40 -3.36
CA MET A 175 5.05 4.89 -2.55
C MET A 175 4.96 4.18 -1.20
N LYS A 176 5.14 2.85 -1.14
CA LYS A 176 5.15 2.12 0.15
C LYS A 176 6.22 2.66 1.11
N GLU A 177 7.43 2.90 0.63
CA GLU A 177 8.50 3.50 1.43
C GLU A 177 8.19 4.93 1.84
N ALA A 178 7.69 5.77 0.93
CA ALA A 178 7.31 7.14 1.26
C ALA A 178 6.22 7.19 2.35
N CYS A 179 5.22 6.31 2.27
CA CYS A 179 4.21 6.14 3.31
C CYS A 179 4.82 5.70 4.65
N ARG A 180 5.77 4.76 4.62
CA ARG A 180 6.50 4.29 5.81
C ARG A 180 7.32 5.38 6.46
N ASP A 181 8.04 6.16 5.66
CA ASP A 181 8.86 7.25 6.14
C ASP A 181 8.00 8.36 6.75
N ASN A 182 6.86 8.70 6.12
CA ASN A 182 5.91 9.66 6.67
C ASN A 182 5.34 9.20 8.01
N TRP A 183 5.05 7.91 8.16
CA TRP A 183 4.61 7.39 9.44
C TRP A 183 5.74 7.46 10.49
N ASN A 184 6.94 6.99 10.17
CA ASN A 184 8.06 7.01 11.11
C ASN A 184 8.42 8.43 11.59
N LYS A 185 8.25 9.42 10.71
CA LYS A 185 8.46 10.84 11.05
C LYS A 185 7.27 11.48 11.76
N GLY A 186 6.16 10.74 11.93
CA GLY A 186 4.96 11.21 12.61
C GLY A 186 4.14 12.22 11.81
N TYR A 187 4.29 12.24 10.48
CA TYR A 187 3.53 13.12 9.59
C TYR A 187 2.15 12.56 9.24
N PHE A 188 1.99 11.23 9.31
CA PHE A 188 0.71 10.54 9.18
C PHE A 188 0.02 10.40 10.54
N ARG A 189 -0.49 11.53 11.05
CA ARG A 189 -1.36 11.52 12.23
C ARG A 189 -2.81 11.35 11.78
N PRO A 190 -3.58 10.41 12.34
CA PRO A 190 -4.99 10.26 11.99
C PRO A 190 -5.80 11.44 12.53
N GLY A 191 -6.81 11.88 11.79
CA GLY A 191 -7.79 12.86 12.28
C GLY A 191 -7.33 14.33 12.25
N SER A 192 -8.01 15.17 13.03
CA SER A 192 -7.84 16.65 13.04
C SER A 192 -6.55 17.13 13.72
N GLU A 193 -5.73 16.23 14.27
CA GLU A 193 -4.48 16.57 14.97
C GLU A 193 -3.30 16.85 14.03
N THR A 194 -3.50 16.70 12.71
CA THR A 194 -2.43 16.99 11.76
C THR A 194 -2.33 18.49 11.49
N ASN A 195 -1.31 19.13 12.06
CA ASN A 195 -1.01 20.53 11.75
C ASN A 195 -0.59 20.72 10.27
N GLU A 196 -0.79 21.92 9.73
CA GLU A 196 -0.47 22.24 8.32
C GLU A 196 0.98 21.93 7.94
N GLN A 197 1.91 22.14 8.87
CA GLN A 197 3.32 21.80 8.66
C GLN A 197 3.52 20.30 8.41
N SER A 198 2.84 19.44 9.17
CA SER A 198 2.92 17.97 9.01
C SER A 198 2.27 17.53 7.70
N LYS A 199 1.17 18.16 7.28
CA LYS A 199 0.55 17.93 5.96
C LYS A 199 1.52 18.29 4.83
N PHE A 200 2.13 19.48 4.92
CA PHE A 200 3.12 19.94 3.95
C PHE A 200 4.32 19.01 3.86
N LEU A 201 4.89 18.60 5.00
CA LEU A 201 6.03 17.67 5.04
C LEU A 201 5.66 16.27 4.54
N ALA A 202 4.45 15.78 4.84
CA ALA A 202 3.94 14.52 4.31
C ALA A 202 3.85 14.57 2.79
N LEU A 203 3.23 15.62 2.24
CA LEU A 203 3.09 15.83 0.80
C LEU A 203 4.44 16.03 0.14
N GLN A 204 5.36 16.78 0.73
CA GLN A 204 6.71 16.98 0.22
C GLN A 204 7.50 15.68 0.14
N ASN A 205 7.27 14.75 1.07
CA ASN A 205 7.88 13.43 0.97
C ASN A 205 7.16 12.50 -0.02
N LEU A 206 5.87 12.72 -0.30
CA LEU A 206 5.14 11.93 -1.31
C LEU A 206 5.40 12.42 -2.73
N ALA A 207 5.51 13.73 -2.94
CA ALA A 207 5.66 14.41 -4.21
C ALA A 207 7.14 14.53 -4.65
N PRO A 208 7.41 14.85 -5.93
CA PRO A 208 8.74 15.26 -6.37
C PRO A 208 9.18 16.54 -5.65
N LYS A 209 10.49 16.73 -5.48
CA LYS A 209 11.05 17.90 -4.77
C LYS A 209 10.75 19.21 -5.51
N GLU A 210 10.53 19.16 -6.82
CA GLU A 210 10.44 20.31 -7.71
C GLU A 210 9.04 20.97 -7.78
N VAL A 211 7.98 20.35 -7.22
CA VAL A 211 6.59 20.76 -7.51
C VAL A 211 5.96 21.69 -6.46
N LEU A 212 6.50 21.78 -5.23
CA LEU A 212 5.84 22.50 -4.12
C LEU A 212 6.23 23.99 -4.00
N SER A 213 6.97 24.55 -4.96
CA SER A 213 7.43 25.94 -4.92
C SER A 213 6.49 26.96 -5.58
N SER A 214 5.38 26.53 -6.20
CA SER A 214 4.42 27.44 -6.85
C SER A 214 2.98 26.97 -6.66
N VAL A 215 2.30 27.55 -5.67
CA VAL A 215 0.88 27.29 -5.38
C VAL A 215 0.00 27.81 -6.53
N GLY A 216 -0.86 26.94 -7.10
CA GLY A 216 -2.02 27.40 -7.89
C GLY A 216 -2.10 26.99 -9.37
N GLN A 217 -1.37 25.97 -9.83
CA GLN A 217 -1.46 25.48 -11.22
C GLN A 217 -2.24 24.16 -11.33
N THR A 218 -2.90 23.94 -12.48
CA THR A 218 -3.67 22.72 -12.79
C THR A 218 -2.85 21.42 -12.71
N SER A 219 -1.53 21.53 -12.89
CA SER A 219 -0.54 20.45 -12.73
C SER A 219 -0.41 19.96 -11.28
N GLU A 220 -0.52 20.87 -10.31
CA GLU A 220 -0.44 20.57 -8.88
C GLU A 220 -1.69 19.80 -8.41
N VAL A 221 -2.89 20.26 -8.83
CA VAL A 221 -4.16 19.59 -8.51
C VAL A 221 -4.18 18.17 -9.07
N SER A 222 -3.71 17.99 -10.31
CA SER A 222 -3.62 16.68 -10.94
C SER A 222 -2.65 15.74 -10.21
N LEU A 223 -1.49 16.24 -9.79
CA LEU A 223 -0.52 15.46 -9.02
C LEU A 223 -1.07 15.09 -7.64
N ILE A 224 -1.64 16.03 -6.91
CA ILE A 224 -2.23 15.78 -5.58
C ILE A 224 -3.33 14.71 -5.71
N THR A 225 -4.19 14.83 -6.71
CA THR A 225 -5.24 13.84 -7.00
C THR A 225 -4.65 12.46 -7.32
N PHE A 226 -3.60 12.40 -8.13
CA PHE A 226 -2.88 11.17 -8.42
C PHE A 226 -2.29 10.54 -7.14
N LEU A 227 -1.63 11.33 -6.30
CA LEU A 227 -1.04 10.86 -5.04
C LEU A 227 -2.12 10.32 -4.10
N LYS A 228 -3.26 11.02 -3.96
CA LYS A 228 -4.43 10.54 -3.21
C LYS A 228 -4.84 9.13 -3.68
N LEU A 229 -5.02 8.96 -4.99
CA LEU A 229 -5.43 7.68 -5.59
C LEU A 229 -4.42 6.56 -5.34
N VAL A 230 -3.12 6.84 -5.48
CA VAL A 230 -2.08 5.82 -5.29
C VAL A 230 -1.93 5.45 -3.81
N VAL A 231 -2.00 6.41 -2.90
CA VAL A 231 -1.95 6.15 -1.45
C VAL A 231 -3.18 5.35 -1.01
N TYR A 232 -4.37 5.70 -1.49
CA TYR A 232 -5.58 4.90 -1.28
C TYR A 232 -5.37 3.46 -1.75
N ALA A 233 -4.87 3.28 -2.98
CA ALA A 233 -4.67 1.94 -3.55
C ALA A 233 -3.64 1.10 -2.77
N ILE A 234 -2.71 1.73 -2.05
CA ILE A 234 -1.62 1.07 -1.30
C ILE A 234 -1.92 0.86 0.18
N LEU A 235 -2.71 1.73 0.80
CA LEU A 235 -3.03 1.64 2.24
C LEU A 235 -4.45 1.12 2.49
N GLY A 236 -5.37 1.30 1.54
CA GLY A 236 -6.77 0.89 1.65
C GLY A 236 -7.59 1.84 2.54
N GLU A 237 -8.78 1.38 2.93
CA GLU A 237 -9.73 2.14 3.76
C GLU A 237 -9.45 2.04 5.27
N PRO A 238 -9.82 3.06 6.08
CA PRO A 238 -10.59 4.27 5.71
C PRO A 238 -9.68 5.44 5.31
N PHE A 239 -9.48 5.65 4.00
CA PHE A 239 -8.63 6.71 3.44
C PHE A 239 -8.99 8.10 3.97
N ASP A 240 -10.24 8.30 4.37
CA ASP A 240 -10.75 9.54 4.95
C ASP A 240 -9.92 10.07 6.14
N LEU A 241 -9.23 9.22 6.91
CA LEU A 241 -8.38 9.73 8.01
C LEU A 241 -7.06 10.34 7.53
N ILE A 242 -6.64 10.05 6.30
CA ILE A 242 -5.43 10.61 5.66
C ILE A 242 -5.76 11.52 4.47
N ALA A 243 -7.02 11.58 4.04
CA ALA A 243 -7.49 12.50 3.01
C ALA A 243 -7.21 13.98 3.33
N PRO A 244 -7.33 14.46 4.60
CA PRO A 244 -6.99 15.83 4.97
C PRO A 244 -5.52 16.21 4.73
N LEU A 245 -4.60 15.24 4.64
CA LEU A 245 -3.20 15.50 4.30
C LEU A 245 -3.03 16.14 2.94
N PHE A 246 -4.01 15.95 2.06
CA PHE A 246 -4.00 16.41 0.69
C PHE A 246 -4.95 17.60 0.47
N GLN A 247 -5.35 18.27 1.55
CA GLN A 247 -6.13 19.50 1.54
C GLN A 247 -5.32 20.58 2.25
N PHE A 248 -5.01 21.66 1.54
CA PHE A 248 -4.42 22.87 2.12
C PHE A 248 -5.53 23.86 2.43
N SER A 249 -5.41 24.59 3.54
CA SER A 249 -6.25 25.76 3.77
C SER A 249 -5.96 26.81 2.70
N GLN A 250 -6.95 27.17 1.90
CA GLN A 250 -6.89 28.39 1.11
C GLN A 250 -6.94 29.56 2.10
N ASN A 251 -5.87 30.35 2.14
CA ASN A 251 -5.91 31.70 2.73
C ASN A 251 -6.37 32.69 1.66
#